data_AF-A0AAV6Z941-F1
#
_entry.id   AF-A0AAV6Z941-F1
#
_cell.length_a   1.000
_cell.length_b   1.000
_cell.length_c   1.000
_cell.angle_alpha   90.00
_cell.angle_beta   90.00
_cell.angle_gamma   90.00
#
_symmetry.space_group_name_H-M   'P 1'
#
loop_
_entity.id
_entity.type
_entity.pdbx_description
1 polymer ?
#
loop_
_entity_poly.entity_id
_entity_poly.type
_entity_poly.pdbx_seq_one_letter_code
_entity_poly.pdbx_strand_id
1 'polypeptide(L)'
;MGGTVAEWVARWLSWLFLLLVLHFDSSRPPGGPLTVTDANLCLGRLLPDYFPHIFGPSEDQPLSKEDTMRLFTELTLEINQFQQNRQGGGASLSTEEVAMGFIRVANEAMCRPIRSLTQAKGHDTSRHVLACFGGAGGQHACAIARSLGMKTVFIHKYGGVLSAFGMALADVVHEAQEPCSLLYSKDSFPQLEERMAALETQCIEALQQQGFQRSQIDTEPFLHLRYERTDCALMCSARGYPAHPDSCRIGDFKEAFTARYMKEFGFIIPSRNIVVDDIRVRGTGSTGIRCETRIKPSGRAARVETVSDYSGR
;
A
#
# COMPACT_ATOMS: atom_id res chain seq x y z
N MET A 1 -4.89 -10.94 -16.93
CA MET A 1 -4.27 -10.93 -15.59
C MET A 1 -5.12 -10.04 -14.68
N GLY A 2 -6.22 -10.58 -14.15
CA GLY A 2 -7.13 -9.86 -13.25
C GLY A 2 -6.83 -10.25 -11.83
N GLY A 3 -6.02 -9.46 -11.14
CA GLY A 3 -5.89 -9.54 -9.69
C GLY A 3 -6.89 -8.58 -9.06
N THR A 4 -7.83 -9.08 -8.26
CA THR A 4 -8.73 -8.26 -7.43
C THR A 4 -7.94 -7.29 -6.56
N VAL A 5 -8.56 -6.20 -6.09
CA VAL A 5 -7.94 -5.33 -5.07
C VAL A 5 -7.58 -6.14 -3.82
N ALA A 6 -8.33 -7.21 -3.51
CA ALA A 6 -7.99 -8.17 -2.47
C ALA A 6 -6.71 -8.96 -2.77
N GLU A 7 -6.45 -9.36 -4.02
CA GLU A 7 -5.18 -9.99 -4.42
C GLU A 7 -4.02 -9.00 -4.48
N TRP A 8 -4.26 -7.73 -4.81
CA TRP A 8 -3.25 -6.68 -4.68
C TRP A 8 -2.95 -6.37 -3.22
N VAL A 9 -3.96 -6.30 -2.35
CA VAL A 9 -3.79 -6.15 -0.90
C VAL A 9 -3.16 -7.42 -0.31
N ALA A 10 -3.49 -8.62 -0.78
CA ALA A 10 -2.86 -9.85 -0.33
C ALA A 10 -1.42 -9.98 -0.84
N ARG A 11 -1.11 -9.57 -2.08
CA ARG A 11 0.26 -9.52 -2.61
C ARG A 11 1.05 -8.38 -2.00
N TRP A 12 0.42 -7.25 -1.68
CA TRP A 12 1.04 -6.13 -0.98
C TRP A 12 1.26 -6.50 0.49
N LEU A 13 0.32 -7.15 1.17
CA LEU A 13 0.48 -7.73 2.51
C LEU A 13 1.48 -8.89 2.51
N SER A 14 1.59 -9.66 1.43
CA SER A 14 2.55 -10.76 1.27
C SER A 14 3.96 -10.24 0.93
N TRP A 15 4.08 -9.14 0.19
CA TRP A 15 5.33 -8.39 0.00
C TRP A 15 5.73 -7.59 1.24
N LEU A 16 4.77 -6.99 1.96
CA LEU A 16 4.95 -6.39 3.29
C LEU A 16 5.28 -7.49 4.30
N PHE A 17 4.76 -8.71 4.15
CA PHE A 17 5.23 -9.87 4.89
C PHE A 17 6.68 -10.19 4.49
N LEU A 18 7.02 -10.27 3.21
CA LEU A 18 8.39 -10.62 2.82
C LEU A 18 9.45 -9.54 3.14
N LEU A 19 9.10 -8.25 3.19
CA LEU A 19 10.03 -7.14 3.44
C LEU A 19 9.91 -6.51 4.84
N LEU A 20 8.80 -6.71 5.53
CA LEU A 20 8.48 -6.11 6.84
C LEU A 20 8.14 -7.18 7.89
N VAL A 21 7.87 -8.43 7.49
CA VAL A 21 7.90 -9.63 8.33
C VAL A 21 9.25 -10.32 8.12
N LEU A 22 10.30 -9.62 8.55
CA LEU A 22 11.31 -10.30 9.35
C LEU A 22 10.59 -10.80 10.62
N HIS A 23 9.97 -11.98 10.52
CA HIS A 23 9.28 -12.71 11.58
C HIS A 23 8.42 -11.87 12.54
N PHE A 24 7.18 -11.62 12.13
CA PHE A 24 6.05 -11.48 13.07
C PHE A 24 5.49 -12.88 13.40
N ASP A 25 6.41 -13.81 13.65
CA ASP A 25 6.13 -15.07 14.33
C ASP A 25 6.88 -14.94 15.66
N SER A 26 6.12 -14.63 16.70
CA SER A 26 6.35 -15.17 18.05
C SER A 26 7.81 -15.20 18.52
N SER A 27 8.43 -14.04 18.78
CA SER A 27 9.84 -13.91 19.21
C SER A 27 10.85 -14.49 18.22
N ARG A 28 12.09 -14.01 18.30
CA ARG A 28 13.23 -14.82 17.86
C ARG A 28 13.05 -16.24 18.45
N PRO A 29 12.83 -17.31 17.66
CA PRO A 29 12.93 -18.66 18.20
C PRO A 29 14.32 -18.78 18.86
N PRO A 30 14.50 -19.55 19.95
CA PRO A 30 15.79 -19.66 20.62
C PRO A 30 16.92 -19.91 19.61
N GLY A 31 17.78 -18.91 19.37
CA GLY A 31 18.86 -18.96 18.37
C GLY A 31 18.63 -18.26 17.01
N GLY A 32 17.52 -17.57 16.76
CA GLY A 32 17.29 -16.83 15.50
C GLY A 32 18.18 -15.58 15.32
N PRO A 33 18.31 -15.03 14.09
CA PRO A 33 19.13 -13.83 13.83
C PRO A 33 18.52 -12.56 14.46
N LEU A 34 19.36 -11.54 14.70
CA LEU A 34 18.91 -10.20 15.13
C LEU A 34 17.95 -9.59 14.11
N THR A 35 16.93 -8.90 14.61
CA THR A 35 15.85 -8.29 13.82
C THR A 35 15.82 -6.76 13.95
N VAL A 36 14.96 -6.12 13.15
CA VAL A 36 14.71 -4.67 13.26
C VAL A 36 14.03 -4.30 14.58
N THR A 37 13.23 -5.21 15.15
CA THR A 37 12.62 -5.03 16.48
C THR A 37 13.69 -5.02 17.56
N ASP A 38 14.66 -5.95 17.49
CA ASP A 38 15.80 -5.99 18.40
C ASP A 38 16.62 -4.70 18.30
N ALA A 39 16.83 -4.17 17.08
CA ALA A 39 17.53 -2.90 16.90
C ALA A 39 16.80 -1.73 17.58
N ASN A 40 15.47 -1.65 17.44
CA ASN A 40 14.67 -0.63 18.12
C ASN A 40 14.71 -0.81 19.65
N LEU A 41 14.75 -2.04 20.16
CA LEU A 41 14.89 -2.32 21.59
C LEU A 41 16.28 -1.95 22.13
N CYS A 42 17.35 -2.29 21.39
CA CYS A 42 18.73 -1.92 21.69
C CYS A 42 18.88 -0.41 21.83
N LEU A 43 18.28 0.35 20.92
CA LEU A 43 18.35 1.82 20.91
C LEU A 43 17.41 2.50 21.91
N GLY A 44 16.56 1.75 22.63
CA GLY A 44 15.60 2.31 23.58
C GLY A 44 14.34 2.92 22.95
N ARG A 45 14.06 2.63 21.68
CA ARG A 45 12.89 3.12 20.94
C ARG A 45 11.62 2.32 21.21
N LEU A 46 11.78 1.10 21.72
CA LEU A 46 10.70 0.26 22.21
C LEU A 46 10.73 0.22 23.74
N LEU A 47 9.55 0.33 24.35
CA LEU A 47 9.36 0.24 25.79
C LEU A 47 8.84 -1.17 26.11
N PRO A 48 9.67 -2.05 26.72
CA PRO A 48 9.27 -3.43 27.01
C PRO A 48 7.99 -3.52 27.85
N ASP A 49 7.81 -2.62 28.81
CA ASP A 49 6.66 -2.62 29.74
C ASP A 49 5.31 -2.40 29.03
N TYR A 50 5.32 -1.80 27.85
CA TYR A 50 4.12 -1.57 27.03
C TYR A 50 3.98 -2.60 25.89
N PHE A 51 4.91 -3.55 25.80
CA PHE A 51 4.89 -4.60 24.78
C PHE A 51 4.19 -5.86 25.32
N PRO A 52 3.35 -6.54 24.52
CA PRO A 52 2.70 -7.77 24.97
C PRO A 52 3.73 -8.86 25.36
N HIS A 53 3.38 -9.59 26.40
CA HIS A 53 4.12 -10.76 26.88
C HIS A 53 3.74 -11.97 26.04
N ILE A 54 4.29 -12.07 24.84
CA ILE A 54 3.96 -13.11 23.85
C ILE A 54 5.21 -13.84 23.35
N PHE A 55 6.30 -13.78 24.13
CA PHE A 55 7.60 -14.30 23.73
C PHE A 55 8.01 -15.52 24.53
N GLY A 56 9.04 -16.20 24.05
CA GLY A 56 9.61 -17.38 24.69
C GLY A 56 8.81 -18.65 24.41
N PRO A 57 9.28 -19.81 24.90
CA PRO A 57 8.70 -21.11 24.55
C PRO A 57 7.23 -21.30 24.99
N SER A 58 6.78 -20.51 25.95
CA SER A 58 5.41 -20.54 26.50
C SER A 58 4.57 -19.32 26.10
N GLU A 59 5.09 -18.46 25.22
CA GLU A 59 4.40 -17.26 24.71
C GLU A 59 3.86 -16.32 25.82
N ASP A 60 4.61 -16.18 26.91
CA ASP A 60 4.21 -15.41 28.11
C ASP A 60 5.33 -14.50 28.65
N GLN A 61 6.45 -14.40 27.93
CA GLN A 61 7.61 -13.62 28.36
C GLN A 61 7.65 -12.24 27.70
N PRO A 62 8.26 -11.23 28.35
CA PRO A 62 8.49 -9.92 27.75
C PRO A 62 9.65 -9.94 26.75
N LEU A 63 9.87 -8.80 26.08
CA LEU A 63 11.08 -8.58 25.28
C LEU A 63 12.35 -8.65 26.16
N SER A 64 13.31 -9.50 25.78
CA SER A 64 14.61 -9.60 26.47
C SER A 64 15.60 -8.55 25.98
N LYS A 65 15.72 -7.45 26.73
CA LYS A 65 16.73 -6.41 26.48
C LYS A 65 18.15 -6.93 26.69
N GLU A 66 18.34 -7.80 27.67
CA GLU A 66 19.65 -8.39 27.99
C GLU A 66 20.18 -9.22 26.83
N ASP A 67 19.38 -10.15 26.30
CA ASP A 67 19.77 -10.96 25.14
C ASP A 67 20.02 -10.10 23.90
N THR A 68 19.17 -9.12 23.67
CA THR A 68 19.33 -8.17 22.56
C THR A 68 20.68 -7.46 22.63
N MET A 69 21.02 -6.90 23.79
CA MET A 69 22.29 -6.18 23.98
C MET A 69 23.50 -7.11 23.85
N ARG A 70 23.42 -8.33 24.40
CA ARG A 70 24.49 -9.33 24.29
C ARG A 70 24.75 -9.69 22.82
N LEU A 71 23.70 -10.03 22.07
CA LEU A 71 23.81 -10.43 20.66
C LEU A 71 24.30 -9.28 19.77
N PHE A 72 23.83 -8.04 19.97
CA PHE A 72 24.38 -6.89 19.23
C PHE A 72 25.85 -6.63 19.59
N THR A 73 26.26 -6.85 20.84
CA THR A 73 27.66 -6.71 21.25
C THR A 73 28.54 -7.76 20.55
N GLU A 74 28.10 -9.03 20.54
CA GLU A 74 28.77 -10.11 19.80
C GLU A 74 28.90 -9.77 18.30
N LEU A 75 27.80 -9.38 17.64
CA LEU A 75 27.82 -8.98 16.23
C LEU A 75 28.73 -7.76 15.97
N THR A 76 28.75 -6.79 16.89
CA THR A 76 29.60 -5.60 16.77
C THR A 76 31.07 -5.95 16.81
N LEU A 77 31.46 -6.90 17.69
CA LEU A 77 32.83 -7.40 17.74
C LEU A 77 33.21 -8.08 16.42
N GLU A 78 32.35 -8.94 15.87
CA GLU A 78 32.59 -9.59 14.57
C GLU A 78 32.75 -8.59 13.43
N ILE A 79 31.87 -7.58 13.35
CA ILE A 79 31.94 -6.52 12.33
C ILE A 79 33.25 -5.73 12.46
N ASN A 80 33.62 -5.33 13.67
CA ASN A 80 34.82 -4.54 13.91
C ASN A 80 36.10 -5.34 13.57
N GLN A 81 36.15 -6.62 13.93
CA GLN A 81 37.26 -7.51 13.52
C GLN A 81 37.35 -7.64 12.00
N PHE A 82 36.22 -7.82 11.33
CA PHE A 82 36.17 -7.89 9.87
C PHE A 82 36.63 -6.59 9.19
N GLN A 83 36.25 -5.42 9.73
CA GLN A 83 36.68 -4.12 9.20
C GLN A 83 38.18 -3.88 9.38
N GLN A 84 38.76 -4.26 10.52
CA GLN A 84 40.19 -4.10 10.79
C GLN A 84 41.07 -4.92 9.84
N ASN A 85 40.57 -6.07 9.36
CA ASN A 85 41.28 -6.93 8.42
C ASN A 85 41.21 -6.45 6.95
N ARG A 86 40.46 -5.38 6.64
CA ARG A 86 40.37 -4.79 5.29
C ARG A 86 41.37 -3.64 5.11
N GLN A 87 41.99 -3.57 3.94
CA GLN A 87 42.81 -2.42 3.56
C GLN A 87 41.93 -1.16 3.50
N GLY A 88 42.23 -0.17 4.33
CA GLY A 88 41.41 1.03 4.53
C GLY A 88 40.31 0.90 5.61
N GLY A 89 40.49 -0.01 6.58
CA GLY A 89 39.54 -0.29 7.66
C GLY A 89 38.97 0.98 8.32
N GLY A 90 37.63 1.03 8.42
CA GLY A 90 36.90 2.13 9.04
C GLY A 90 37.11 2.20 10.56
N ALA A 91 36.59 3.25 11.18
CA ALA A 91 36.56 3.37 12.63
C ALA A 91 35.71 2.23 13.25
N SER A 92 36.13 1.73 14.42
CA SER A 92 35.34 0.77 15.19
C SER A 92 33.97 1.35 15.51
N LEU A 93 32.93 0.55 15.25
CA LEU A 93 31.53 0.91 15.49
C LEU A 93 31.13 0.56 16.93
N SER A 94 30.24 1.36 17.52
CA SER A 94 29.52 1.02 18.75
C SER A 94 28.36 0.05 18.48
N THR A 95 27.88 -0.60 19.54
CA THR A 95 26.68 -1.47 19.50
C THR A 95 25.47 -0.72 18.94
N GLU A 96 25.30 0.53 19.35
CA GLU A 96 24.21 1.39 18.92
C GLU A 96 24.36 1.82 17.45
N GLU A 97 25.58 2.05 16.96
CA GLU A 97 25.82 2.34 15.54
C GLU A 97 25.46 1.15 14.65
N VAL A 98 25.80 -0.07 15.08
CA VAL A 98 25.41 -1.31 14.39
C VAL A 98 23.89 -1.48 14.40
N ALA A 99 23.23 -1.31 15.55
CA ALA A 99 21.77 -1.36 15.65
C ALA A 99 21.09 -0.28 14.79
N MET A 100 21.62 0.95 14.77
CA MET A 100 21.14 2.02 13.90
C MET A 100 21.30 1.66 12.42
N GLY A 101 22.36 0.92 12.06
CA GLY A 101 22.58 0.36 10.73
C GLY A 101 21.41 -0.50 10.26
N PHE A 102 20.89 -1.39 11.12
CA PHE A 102 19.72 -2.23 10.81
C PHE A 102 18.50 -1.36 10.48
N ILE A 103 18.21 -0.35 11.29
CA ILE A 103 17.08 0.55 11.07
C ILE A 103 17.26 1.36 9.78
N ARG A 104 18.47 1.84 9.48
CA ARG A 104 18.76 2.61 8.25
C ARG A 104 18.55 1.76 7.00
N VAL A 105 19.05 0.52 7.00
CA VAL A 105 18.86 -0.42 5.89
C VAL A 105 17.38 -0.77 5.72
N ALA A 106 16.67 -1.07 6.80
CA ALA A 106 15.24 -1.35 6.77
C ALA A 106 14.43 -0.16 6.21
N ASN A 107 14.73 1.06 6.65
CA ASN A 107 14.07 2.28 6.15
C ASN A 107 14.30 2.47 4.66
N GLU A 108 15.52 2.29 4.16
CA GLU A 108 15.81 2.41 2.73
C GLU A 108 15.13 1.31 1.91
N ALA A 109 15.12 0.07 2.41
CA ALA A 109 14.40 -1.04 1.79
C ALA A 109 12.90 -0.75 1.66
N MET A 110 12.28 -0.13 2.66
CA MET A 110 10.88 0.33 2.61
C MET A 110 10.66 1.54 1.69
N CYS A 111 11.63 2.47 1.60
CA CYS A 111 11.51 3.66 0.75
C CYS A 111 11.53 3.32 -0.74
N ARG A 112 12.37 2.37 -1.16
CA ARG A 112 12.55 1.97 -2.57
C ARG A 112 11.23 1.64 -3.30
N PRO A 113 10.38 0.72 -2.82
CA PRO A 113 9.13 0.40 -3.50
C PRO A 113 8.16 1.58 -3.50
N ILE A 114 8.06 2.37 -2.41
CA ILE A 114 7.19 3.55 -2.37
C ILE A 114 7.60 4.56 -3.45
N ARG A 115 8.89 4.85 -3.56
CA ARG A 115 9.46 5.77 -4.56
C ARG A 115 9.19 5.26 -5.98
N SER A 116 9.54 4.00 -6.23
CA SER A 116 9.39 3.37 -7.54
C SER A 116 7.93 3.36 -8.02
N LEU A 117 6.98 2.87 -7.20
CA LEU A 117 5.58 2.78 -7.59
C LEU A 117 4.94 4.16 -7.80
N THR A 118 5.33 5.15 -7.01
CA THR A 118 4.78 6.51 -7.10
C THR A 118 5.30 7.20 -8.38
N GLN A 119 6.60 7.11 -8.64
CA GLN A 119 7.22 7.70 -9.82
C GLN A 119 6.79 7.00 -11.12
N ALA A 120 6.62 5.67 -11.10
CA ALA A 120 6.11 4.91 -12.25
C ALA A 120 4.69 5.36 -12.67
N LYS A 121 3.91 5.92 -11.75
CA LYS A 121 2.59 6.53 -12.04
C LYS A 121 2.67 8.02 -12.43
N GLY A 122 3.87 8.55 -12.66
CA GLY A 122 4.09 9.96 -13.01
C GLY A 122 3.95 10.93 -11.82
N HIS A 123 4.07 10.44 -10.59
CA HIS A 123 3.86 11.25 -9.39
C HIS A 123 5.16 11.53 -8.62
N ASP A 124 5.28 12.75 -8.09
CA ASP A 124 6.35 13.13 -7.15
C ASP A 124 5.97 12.72 -5.71
N THR A 125 6.82 11.91 -5.08
CA THR A 125 6.63 11.44 -3.70
C THR A 125 6.52 12.57 -2.69
N SER A 126 7.25 13.67 -2.88
CA SER A 126 7.30 14.79 -1.92
C SER A 126 5.95 15.50 -1.76
N ARG A 127 5.07 15.37 -2.76
CA ARG A 127 3.73 15.96 -2.80
C ARG A 127 2.66 15.13 -2.09
N HIS A 128 3.02 14.00 -1.51
CA HIS A 128 2.09 13.08 -0.85
C HIS A 128 2.19 13.16 0.68
N VAL A 129 1.15 12.67 1.34
CA VAL A 129 1.11 12.42 2.78
C VAL A 129 1.41 10.94 3.01
N LEU A 130 2.34 10.63 3.93
CA LEU A 130 2.61 9.25 4.30
C LEU A 130 1.52 8.76 5.27
N ALA A 131 0.59 7.96 4.78
CA ALA A 131 -0.33 7.22 5.65
C ALA A 131 0.39 6.01 6.26
N CYS A 132 0.41 5.94 7.58
CA CYS A 132 1.16 4.94 8.33
C CYS A 132 0.26 4.11 9.23
N PHE A 133 0.42 2.79 9.20
CA PHE A 133 -0.34 1.82 9.97
C PHE A 133 0.49 0.55 10.22
N GLY A 134 -0.08 -0.39 10.97
CA GLY A 134 0.61 -1.59 11.45
C GLY A 134 1.40 -1.34 12.74
N GLY A 135 1.72 -2.41 13.47
CA GLY A 135 2.36 -2.32 14.79
C GLY A 135 3.75 -1.65 14.77
N ALA A 136 4.52 -1.84 13.69
CA ALA A 136 5.84 -1.25 13.53
C ALA A 136 5.84 0.08 12.76
N GLY A 137 4.73 0.44 12.08
CA GLY A 137 4.73 1.55 11.13
C GLY A 137 5.18 2.86 11.75
N GLY A 138 4.64 3.21 12.92
CA GLY A 138 4.95 4.45 13.62
C GLY A 138 6.44 4.62 13.95
N GLN A 139 7.17 3.52 14.16
CA GLN A 139 8.59 3.51 14.50
C GLN A 139 9.46 4.00 13.32
N HIS A 140 9.00 3.78 12.08
CA HIS A 140 9.76 4.10 10.86
C HIS A 140 9.24 5.34 10.13
N ALA A 141 7.99 5.75 10.40
CA ALA A 141 7.25 6.73 9.62
C ALA A 141 8.01 8.05 9.39
N CYS A 142 8.59 8.63 10.45
CA CYS A 142 9.30 9.91 10.34
C CYS A 142 10.60 9.81 9.55
N ALA A 143 11.29 8.67 9.59
CA ALA A 143 12.51 8.45 8.81
C ALA A 143 12.16 8.24 7.33
N ILE A 144 11.16 7.40 7.05
CA ILE A 144 10.67 7.14 5.69
C ILE A 144 10.15 8.44 5.04
N ALA A 145 9.32 9.21 5.75
CA ALA A 145 8.80 10.48 5.23
C ALA A 145 9.93 11.44 4.84
N ARG A 146 10.95 11.58 5.69
CA ARG A 146 12.14 12.39 5.38
C ARG A 146 12.89 11.89 4.15
N SER A 147 13.15 10.58 4.05
CA SER A 147 13.84 9.97 2.90
C SER A 147 13.06 10.07 1.58
N LEU A 148 11.73 10.27 1.64
CA LEU A 148 10.87 10.45 0.48
C LEU A 148 10.53 11.92 0.19
N GLY A 149 11.04 12.86 0.98
CA GLY A 149 10.77 14.29 0.86
C GLY A 149 9.35 14.71 1.29
N MET A 150 8.64 13.86 2.02
CA MET A 150 7.28 14.12 2.48
C MET A 150 7.29 14.97 3.75
N LYS A 151 6.36 15.93 3.83
CA LYS A 151 6.25 16.87 4.98
C LYS A 151 5.26 16.44 6.05
N THR A 152 4.38 15.49 5.72
CA THR A 152 3.26 15.11 6.60
C THR A 152 3.18 13.60 6.70
N VAL A 153 3.11 13.12 7.93
CA VAL A 153 2.76 11.73 8.27
C VAL A 153 1.36 11.73 8.87
N PHE A 154 0.51 10.85 8.38
CA PHE A 154 -0.82 10.62 8.93
C PHE A 154 -0.86 9.26 9.62
N ILE A 155 -1.12 9.25 10.93
CA ILE A 155 -1.28 8.04 11.72
C ILE A 155 -2.73 7.96 12.18
N HIS A 156 -3.45 6.95 11.72
CA HIS A 156 -4.84 6.75 12.12
C HIS A 156 -4.91 6.28 13.59
N LYS A 157 -5.96 6.67 14.32
CA LYS A 157 -6.18 6.22 15.72
C LYS A 157 -6.24 4.70 15.88
N TYR A 158 -6.67 3.99 14.84
CA TYR A 158 -6.70 2.53 14.76
C TYR A 158 -5.49 1.98 14.01
N GLY A 159 -4.37 2.69 13.96
CA GLY A 159 -3.19 2.32 13.16
C GLY A 159 -2.73 0.87 13.35
N GLY A 160 -2.76 0.35 14.59
CA GLY A 160 -2.40 -1.04 14.89
C GLY A 160 -3.36 -2.09 14.32
N VAL A 161 -4.62 -1.74 14.05
CA VAL A 161 -5.67 -2.65 13.56
C VAL A 161 -6.36 -2.13 12.29
N LEU A 162 -5.68 -1.26 11.55
CA LEU A 162 -6.29 -0.51 10.44
C LEU A 162 -6.77 -1.43 9.32
N SER A 163 -6.13 -2.56 9.11
CA SER A 163 -6.55 -3.57 8.13
C SER A 163 -7.93 -4.17 8.49
N ALA A 164 -8.12 -4.59 9.74
CA ALA A 164 -9.40 -5.12 10.20
C ALA A 164 -10.50 -4.04 10.16
N PHE A 165 -10.15 -2.81 10.55
CA PHE A 165 -11.05 -1.67 10.46
C PHE A 165 -11.46 -1.38 9.00
N GLY A 166 -10.50 -1.39 8.07
CA GLY A 166 -10.76 -1.19 6.64
C GLY A 166 -11.64 -2.28 6.05
N MET A 167 -11.43 -3.55 6.43
CA MET A 167 -12.30 -4.66 6.03
C MET A 167 -13.74 -4.48 6.53
N ALA A 168 -13.91 -4.02 7.76
CA ALA A 168 -15.24 -3.78 8.32
C ALA A 168 -16.00 -2.62 7.65
N LEU A 169 -15.28 -1.67 7.03
CA LEU A 169 -15.87 -0.52 6.32
C LEU A 169 -16.00 -0.71 4.80
N ALA A 170 -15.40 -1.76 4.25
CA ALA A 170 -15.35 -1.94 2.82
C ALA A 170 -16.74 -2.26 2.26
N ASP A 171 -17.10 -1.59 1.16
CA ASP A 171 -18.25 -1.97 0.37
C ASP A 171 -17.99 -3.28 -0.39
N VAL A 172 -19.06 -4.00 -0.70
CA VAL A 172 -18.96 -5.27 -1.43
C VAL A 172 -18.89 -4.98 -2.91
N VAL A 173 -17.88 -5.51 -3.60
CA VAL A 173 -17.67 -5.28 -5.03
C VAL A 173 -17.89 -6.58 -5.79
N HIS A 174 -18.66 -6.51 -6.88
CA HIS A 174 -18.77 -7.55 -7.89
C HIS A 174 -18.32 -6.98 -9.24
N GLU A 175 -17.46 -7.69 -9.96
CA GLU A 175 -17.01 -7.30 -11.30
C GLU A 175 -17.42 -8.37 -12.32
N ALA A 176 -18.12 -7.95 -13.37
CA ALA A 176 -18.37 -8.75 -14.55
C ALA A 176 -17.55 -8.18 -15.72
N GLN A 177 -16.91 -9.04 -16.50
CA GLN A 177 -16.10 -8.62 -17.64
C GLN A 177 -16.19 -9.61 -18.80
N GLU A 178 -15.98 -9.12 -20.01
CA GLU A 178 -15.88 -9.96 -21.20
C GLU A 178 -14.91 -9.38 -22.24
N PRO A 179 -14.22 -10.25 -23.00
CA PRO A 179 -13.27 -9.81 -24.02
C PRO A 179 -13.97 -9.09 -25.16
N CYS A 180 -13.30 -8.09 -25.73
CA CYS A 180 -13.78 -7.31 -26.87
C CYS A 180 -12.66 -7.12 -27.90
N SER A 181 -13.02 -6.86 -29.15
CA SER A 181 -12.07 -6.55 -30.21
C SER A 181 -12.73 -5.61 -31.23
N LEU A 182 -13.39 -4.58 -30.71
CA LEU A 182 -14.08 -3.57 -31.51
C LEU A 182 -13.24 -2.30 -31.58
N LEU A 183 -13.26 -1.61 -32.71
CA LEU A 183 -12.77 -0.24 -32.79
C LEU A 183 -13.69 0.66 -31.96
N TYR A 184 -13.14 1.59 -31.17
CA TYR A 184 -13.93 2.59 -30.47
C TYR A 184 -14.37 3.67 -31.47
N SER A 185 -15.57 3.53 -32.02
CA SER A 185 -16.11 4.36 -33.10
C SER A 185 -17.64 4.39 -33.07
N LYS A 186 -18.24 5.36 -33.79
CA LYS A 186 -19.70 5.53 -33.82
C LYS A 186 -20.46 4.27 -34.20
N ASP A 187 -19.89 3.47 -35.11
CA ASP A 187 -20.52 2.24 -35.61
C ASP A 187 -20.59 1.14 -34.54
N SER A 188 -19.67 1.16 -33.56
CA SER A 188 -19.59 0.14 -32.50
C SER A 188 -20.21 0.59 -31.17
N PHE A 189 -20.48 1.89 -30.98
CA PHE A 189 -21.05 2.38 -29.72
C PHE A 189 -22.36 1.69 -29.32
N PRO A 190 -23.34 1.45 -30.22
CA PRO A 190 -24.55 0.73 -29.82
C PRO A 190 -24.26 -0.66 -29.27
N GLN A 191 -23.34 -1.39 -29.90
CA GLN A 191 -22.94 -2.73 -29.46
C GLN A 191 -22.17 -2.70 -28.13
N LEU A 192 -21.28 -1.72 -27.93
CA LEU A 192 -20.56 -1.55 -26.67
C LEU A 192 -21.53 -1.20 -25.53
N GLU A 193 -22.51 -0.34 -25.79
CA GLU A 193 -23.54 0.06 -24.82
C GLU A 193 -24.43 -1.12 -24.41
N GLU A 194 -24.87 -1.93 -25.37
CA GLU A 194 -25.64 -3.15 -25.11
C GLU A 194 -24.86 -4.12 -24.21
N ARG A 195 -23.59 -4.35 -24.52
CA ARG A 195 -22.70 -5.24 -23.76
C ARG A 195 -22.43 -4.72 -22.34
N MET A 196 -22.18 -3.42 -22.19
CA MET A 196 -22.06 -2.78 -20.88
C MET A 196 -23.34 -2.94 -20.06
N ALA A 197 -24.52 -2.73 -20.65
CA ALA A 197 -25.80 -2.88 -19.96
C ALA A 197 -26.08 -4.34 -19.53
N ALA A 198 -25.67 -5.32 -20.33
CA ALA A 198 -25.77 -6.74 -19.97
C ALA A 198 -24.89 -7.07 -18.75
N LEU A 199 -23.62 -6.64 -18.75
CA LEU A 199 -22.71 -6.81 -17.61
C LEU A 199 -23.18 -6.05 -16.36
N GLU A 200 -23.78 -4.87 -16.54
CA GLU A 200 -24.38 -4.10 -15.45
C GLU A 200 -25.49 -4.90 -14.78
N THR A 201 -26.39 -5.49 -15.57
CA THR A 201 -27.48 -6.34 -15.07
C THR A 201 -26.93 -7.52 -14.27
N GLN A 202 -25.90 -8.20 -14.78
CA GLN A 202 -25.22 -9.29 -14.05
C GLN A 202 -24.66 -8.83 -12.70
N CYS A 203 -23.99 -7.68 -12.65
CA CYS A 203 -23.45 -7.13 -11.40
C CYS A 203 -24.54 -6.82 -10.38
N ILE A 204 -25.66 -6.24 -10.85
CA ILE A 204 -26.81 -5.91 -10.00
C ILE A 204 -27.42 -7.18 -9.42
N GLU A 205 -27.69 -8.19 -10.25
CA GLU A 205 -28.27 -9.47 -9.82
C GLU A 205 -27.36 -10.18 -8.81
N ALA A 206 -26.05 -10.23 -9.05
CA ALA A 206 -25.10 -10.86 -8.15
C ALA A 206 -25.01 -10.16 -6.78
N LEU A 207 -25.15 -8.83 -6.73
CA LEU A 207 -25.18 -8.07 -5.49
C LEU A 207 -26.53 -8.19 -4.78
N GLN A 208 -27.63 -8.25 -5.52
CA GLN A 208 -28.97 -8.50 -4.94
C GLN A 208 -29.06 -9.90 -4.30
N GLN A 209 -28.44 -10.92 -4.90
CA GLN A 209 -28.33 -12.26 -4.32
C GLN A 209 -27.54 -12.28 -3.00
N GLN A 210 -26.64 -11.31 -2.80
CA GLN A 210 -25.90 -11.11 -1.55
C GLN A 210 -26.67 -10.26 -0.52
N GLY A 211 -27.91 -9.85 -0.83
CA GLY A 211 -28.80 -9.14 0.09
C GLY A 211 -28.79 -7.61 -0.04
N PHE A 212 -28.10 -7.03 -1.03
CA PHE A 212 -28.13 -5.59 -1.26
C PHE A 212 -29.40 -5.15 -2.01
N GLN A 213 -30.03 -4.05 -1.56
CA GLN A 213 -31.12 -3.41 -2.29
C GLN A 213 -30.58 -2.66 -3.51
N ARG A 214 -31.39 -2.48 -4.58
CA ARG A 214 -30.96 -1.71 -5.77
C ARG A 214 -30.51 -0.28 -5.43
N SER A 215 -31.14 0.36 -4.45
CA SER A 215 -30.78 1.69 -3.96
C SER A 215 -29.39 1.76 -3.31
N GLN A 216 -28.83 0.62 -2.91
CA GLN A 216 -27.49 0.49 -2.33
C GLN A 216 -26.43 0.13 -3.37
N ILE A 217 -26.81 -0.14 -4.63
CA ILE A 217 -25.90 -0.64 -5.66
C ILE A 217 -25.59 0.48 -6.66
N ASP A 218 -24.31 0.86 -6.72
CA ASP A 218 -23.75 1.73 -7.76
C ASP A 218 -22.99 0.88 -8.79
N THR A 219 -23.07 1.26 -10.07
CA THR A 219 -22.45 0.53 -11.18
C THR A 219 -21.59 1.46 -12.01
N GLU A 220 -20.35 1.06 -12.29
CA GLU A 220 -19.41 1.84 -13.09
C GLU A 220 -18.80 0.99 -14.22
N PRO A 221 -19.04 1.34 -15.49
CA PRO A 221 -18.41 0.68 -16.63
C PRO A 221 -16.99 1.18 -16.89
N PHE A 222 -16.14 0.26 -17.32
CA PHE A 222 -14.76 0.46 -17.72
C PHE A 222 -14.51 -0.19 -19.08
N LEU A 223 -13.82 0.52 -19.96
CA LEU A 223 -13.30 -0.03 -21.21
C LEU A 223 -11.79 -0.16 -21.12
N HIS A 224 -11.25 -1.32 -21.46
CA HIS A 224 -9.82 -1.50 -21.66
C HIS A 224 -9.47 -1.03 -23.07
N LEU A 225 -8.87 0.16 -23.15
CA LEU A 225 -8.59 0.84 -24.40
C LEU A 225 -7.11 0.82 -24.70
N ARG A 226 -6.77 0.60 -25.97
CA ARG A 226 -5.42 0.75 -26.48
C ARG A 226 -5.42 1.34 -27.87
N TYR A 227 -4.26 1.83 -28.30
CA TYR A 227 -4.06 2.16 -29.70
C TYR A 227 -3.93 0.88 -30.54
N GLU A 228 -4.42 0.93 -31.77
CA GLU A 228 -4.24 -0.16 -32.72
C GLU A 228 -2.74 -0.46 -32.90
N ARG A 229 -2.38 -1.74 -32.94
CA ARG A 229 -1.00 -2.26 -33.05
C ARG A 229 -0.10 -1.96 -31.83
N THR A 230 -0.67 -1.57 -30.69
CA THR A 230 0.02 -1.62 -29.40
C THR A 230 -0.47 -2.82 -28.58
N ASP A 231 0.28 -3.19 -27.55
CA ASP A 231 0.03 -4.32 -26.65
C ASP A 231 -0.43 -3.90 -25.24
N CYS A 232 -0.30 -2.61 -24.90
CA CYS A 232 -0.71 -2.08 -23.60
C CYS A 232 -2.12 -1.48 -23.64
N ALA A 233 -3.07 -2.10 -22.93
CA ALA A 233 -4.43 -1.59 -22.73
C ALA A 233 -4.58 -0.92 -21.35
N LEU A 234 -5.23 0.24 -21.35
CA LEU A 234 -5.53 1.02 -20.15
C LEU A 234 -7.01 0.89 -19.81
N MET A 235 -7.30 0.50 -18.57
CA MET A 235 -8.66 0.46 -18.03
C MET A 235 -9.19 1.88 -17.82
N CYS A 236 -10.18 2.31 -18.57
CA CYS A 236 -10.67 3.69 -18.57
C CYS A 236 -12.15 3.74 -18.16
N SER A 237 -12.48 4.60 -17.20
CA SER A 237 -13.86 4.99 -16.87
C SER A 237 -14.16 6.33 -17.51
N ALA A 238 -15.38 6.50 -18.01
CA ALA A 238 -15.87 7.78 -18.52
C ALA A 238 -16.36 8.74 -17.43
N ARG A 239 -16.20 8.39 -16.15
CA ARG A 239 -16.58 9.25 -15.02
C ARG A 239 -15.81 10.58 -15.07
N GLY A 240 -16.56 11.67 -15.19
CA GLY A 240 -15.99 13.02 -15.34
C GLY A 240 -15.75 13.45 -16.80
N TYR A 241 -16.05 12.59 -17.77
CA TYR A 241 -15.94 12.85 -19.21
C TYR A 241 -17.33 12.73 -19.85
N PRO A 242 -18.11 13.84 -19.90
CA PRO A 242 -19.50 13.80 -20.31
C PRO A 242 -19.66 13.35 -21.77
N ALA A 243 -20.78 12.69 -22.05
CA ALA A 243 -21.09 12.26 -23.41
C ALA A 243 -21.32 13.46 -24.36
N HIS A 244 -20.96 13.26 -25.62
CA HIS A 244 -21.22 14.19 -26.73
C HIS A 244 -21.65 13.40 -27.98
N PRO A 245 -22.08 14.05 -29.09
CA PRO A 245 -22.62 13.36 -30.26
C PRO A 245 -21.69 12.32 -30.92
N ASP A 246 -20.40 12.33 -30.60
CA ASP A 246 -19.40 11.42 -31.17
C ASP A 246 -18.79 10.48 -30.12
N SER A 247 -19.46 10.27 -28.98
CA SER A 247 -19.07 9.33 -27.92
C SER A 247 -20.18 8.33 -27.59
N CYS A 248 -19.89 7.37 -26.71
CA CYS A 248 -20.92 6.58 -26.06
C CYS A 248 -21.84 7.49 -25.22
N ARG A 249 -23.10 7.09 -25.03
CA ARG A 249 -24.09 7.78 -24.18
C ARG A 249 -23.67 7.84 -22.72
N ILE A 250 -22.93 6.82 -22.27
CA ILE A 250 -22.43 6.70 -20.90
C ILE A 250 -21.33 7.73 -20.62
N GLY A 251 -20.59 8.16 -21.65
CA GLY A 251 -19.55 9.18 -21.55
C GLY A 251 -18.44 9.01 -22.60
N ASP A 252 -17.50 9.95 -22.60
CA ASP A 252 -16.36 9.94 -23.52
C ASP A 252 -15.18 9.13 -22.96
N PHE A 253 -15.13 7.86 -23.35
CA PHE A 253 -14.00 6.99 -23.01
C PHE A 253 -12.73 7.31 -23.81
N LYS A 254 -12.83 7.98 -24.97
CA LYS A 254 -11.67 8.36 -25.77
C LYS A 254 -10.91 9.50 -25.11
N GLU A 255 -11.60 10.53 -24.62
CA GLU A 255 -10.95 11.60 -23.85
C GLU A 255 -10.35 11.04 -22.55
N ALA A 256 -11.09 10.20 -21.82
CA ALA A 256 -10.59 9.53 -20.62
C ALA A 256 -9.31 8.71 -20.89
N PHE A 257 -9.29 7.94 -21.98
CA PHE A 257 -8.11 7.18 -22.41
C PHE A 257 -6.97 8.09 -22.80
N THR A 258 -7.22 9.12 -23.62
CA THR A 258 -6.16 10.02 -24.11
C THR A 258 -5.50 10.79 -22.96
N ALA A 259 -6.30 11.29 -22.01
CA ALA A 259 -5.82 11.96 -20.81
C ALA A 259 -4.99 11.00 -19.94
N ARG A 260 -5.47 9.76 -19.73
CA ARG A 260 -4.73 8.75 -18.98
C ARG A 260 -3.43 8.34 -19.66
N TYR A 261 -3.47 8.09 -20.97
CA TYR A 261 -2.32 7.68 -21.77
C TYR A 261 -1.24 8.78 -21.78
N MET A 262 -1.64 10.06 -21.95
CA MET A 262 -0.73 11.20 -21.84
C MET A 262 -0.09 11.30 -20.44
N LYS A 263 -0.86 11.04 -19.38
CA LYS A 263 -0.33 11.05 -18.01
C LYS A 263 0.67 9.91 -17.76
N GLU A 264 0.39 8.72 -18.27
CA GLU A 264 1.17 7.51 -18.00
C GLU A 264 2.42 7.40 -18.89
N PHE A 265 2.34 7.84 -20.16
CA PHE A 265 3.42 7.70 -21.14
C PHE A 265 4.02 9.03 -21.63
N GLY A 266 3.38 10.17 -21.39
CA GLY A 266 3.90 11.51 -21.75
C GLY A 266 3.70 11.90 -23.23
N PHE A 267 3.01 11.09 -24.02
CA PHE A 267 2.67 11.37 -25.42
C PHE A 267 1.32 10.75 -25.78
N ILE A 268 0.81 11.05 -26.97
CA ILE A 268 -0.34 10.38 -27.61
C ILE A 268 0.07 9.92 -29.00
N ILE A 269 -0.67 9.00 -29.61
CA ILE A 269 -0.42 8.54 -30.99
C ILE A 269 -1.49 9.14 -31.91
N PRO A 270 -1.19 10.26 -32.62
CA PRO A 270 -2.18 10.92 -33.46
C PRO A 270 -2.64 9.99 -34.58
N SER A 271 -3.91 10.13 -34.97
CA SER A 271 -4.49 9.43 -36.13
C SER A 271 -4.43 7.89 -36.05
N ARG A 272 -4.19 7.33 -34.86
CA ARG A 272 -4.27 5.89 -34.62
C ARG A 272 -5.63 5.55 -34.03
N ASN A 273 -6.26 4.52 -34.58
CA ASN A 273 -7.52 4.02 -34.06
C ASN A 273 -7.35 3.48 -32.64
N ILE A 274 -8.41 3.57 -31.85
CA ILE A 274 -8.48 3.01 -30.51
C ILE A 274 -9.27 1.70 -30.60
N VAL A 275 -8.76 0.65 -29.97
CA VAL A 275 -9.38 -0.67 -29.86
C VAL A 275 -9.85 -0.88 -28.43
N VAL A 276 -11.06 -1.43 -28.29
CA VAL A 276 -11.60 -1.96 -27.03
C VAL A 276 -11.22 -3.42 -26.93
N ASP A 277 -10.33 -3.76 -25.99
CA ASP A 277 -9.86 -5.14 -25.76
C ASP A 277 -10.72 -5.91 -24.75
N ASP A 278 -11.35 -5.21 -23.82
CA ASP A 278 -12.16 -5.81 -22.74
C ASP A 278 -13.19 -4.79 -22.27
N ILE A 279 -14.39 -5.28 -21.95
CA ILE A 279 -15.47 -4.51 -21.34
C ILE A 279 -15.65 -5.04 -19.92
N ARG A 280 -15.60 -4.14 -18.94
CA ARG A 280 -15.78 -4.47 -17.53
C ARG A 280 -16.84 -3.58 -16.93
N VAL A 281 -17.70 -4.13 -16.08
CA VAL A 281 -18.56 -3.35 -15.19
C VAL A 281 -18.26 -3.73 -13.76
N ARG A 282 -18.12 -2.71 -12.90
CA ARG A 282 -17.97 -2.87 -11.45
C ARG A 282 -19.27 -2.46 -10.78
N GLY A 283 -19.92 -3.40 -10.12
CA GLY A 283 -20.97 -3.12 -9.15
C GLY A 283 -20.40 -2.95 -7.75
N THR A 284 -20.85 -1.94 -7.02
CA THR A 284 -20.49 -1.68 -5.62
C THR A 284 -21.76 -1.64 -4.77
N GLY A 285 -21.92 -2.62 -3.88
CA GLY A 285 -22.98 -2.70 -2.88
C GLY A 285 -22.58 -1.95 -1.61
N SER A 286 -23.23 -0.81 -1.34
CA SER A 286 -22.92 0.00 -0.17
C SER A 286 -23.46 -0.62 1.11
N THR A 287 -22.56 -0.83 2.06
CA THR A 287 -22.88 -1.38 3.39
C THR A 287 -23.57 -0.34 4.29
N GLY A 288 -23.48 0.95 3.95
CA GLY A 288 -24.04 2.03 4.76
C GLY A 288 -23.30 2.28 6.07
N ILE A 289 -22.21 1.56 6.35
CA ILE A 289 -21.42 1.70 7.57
C ILE A 289 -20.62 2.99 7.49
N ARG A 290 -21.09 4.03 8.18
CA ARG A 290 -20.37 5.30 8.35
C ARG A 290 -19.81 5.36 9.77
N CYS A 291 -18.51 5.14 9.91
CA CYS A 291 -17.88 5.04 11.23
C CYS A 291 -16.74 6.04 11.41
N GLU A 292 -17.03 7.34 11.29
CA GLU A 292 -16.09 8.36 11.78
C GLU A 292 -16.80 9.45 12.57
N THR A 293 -16.95 9.20 13.88
CA THR A 293 -17.21 10.27 14.83
C THR A 293 -15.92 11.07 14.99
N ARG A 294 -15.96 12.36 14.62
CA ARG A 294 -14.85 13.28 14.86
C ARG A 294 -14.57 13.37 16.36
N ILE A 295 -13.40 12.88 16.78
CA ILE A 295 -12.97 12.97 18.17
C ILE A 295 -12.56 14.42 18.43
N LYS A 296 -13.13 15.03 19.46
CA LYS A 296 -12.71 16.38 19.89
C LYS A 296 -11.29 16.31 20.48
N PRO A 297 -10.45 17.34 20.28
CA PRO A 297 -9.16 17.42 20.94
C PRO A 297 -9.32 17.26 22.46
N SER A 298 -8.42 16.51 23.10
CA SER A 298 -8.51 16.21 24.53
C SER A 298 -8.43 17.45 25.42
N GLY A 299 -7.86 18.55 24.92
CA GLY A 299 -7.58 19.78 25.69
C GLY A 299 -6.55 19.60 26.80
N ARG A 300 -6.01 18.38 26.98
CA ARG A 300 -5.02 18.03 28.00
C ARG A 300 -3.68 17.74 27.31
N ALA A 301 -2.59 18.15 27.94
CA ALA A 301 -1.25 17.80 27.48
C ALA A 301 -1.08 16.27 27.43
N ALA A 302 -0.32 15.78 26.46
CA ALA A 302 0.05 14.38 26.40
C ALA A 302 0.92 14.03 27.63
N ARG A 303 0.72 12.83 28.19
CA ARG A 303 1.64 12.28 29.18
C ARG A 303 2.99 12.07 28.50
N VAL A 304 4.05 12.63 29.06
CA VAL A 304 5.42 12.49 28.56
C VAL A 304 6.19 11.66 29.55
N GLU A 305 6.76 10.55 29.10
CA GLU A 305 7.73 9.76 29.84
C GLU A 305 9.10 10.00 29.21
N THR A 306 10.10 10.27 30.05
CA THR A 306 11.47 10.46 29.56
C THR A 306 12.17 9.12 29.52
N VAL A 307 12.66 8.76 28.34
CA VAL A 307 13.34 7.49 28.10
C VAL A 307 14.68 7.80 27.44
N SER A 308 15.72 7.07 27.84
CA SER A 308 17.03 7.16 27.20
C SER A 308 16.96 6.52 25.80
N ASP A 309 16.97 7.34 24.75
CA ASP A 309 17.06 6.90 23.34
C ASP A 309 18.43 7.28 22.77
N TYR A 310 19.05 6.33 22.08
CA TYR A 310 20.26 6.61 21.31
C TYR A 310 19.86 7.21 19.95
N SER A 311 19.78 8.54 19.90
CA SER A 311 19.32 9.25 18.70
C SER A 311 20.38 9.40 17.60
N GLY A 312 21.61 8.93 17.83
CA GLY A 312 22.71 9.03 16.86
C GLY A 312 23.07 10.46 16.48
N ARG A 313 22.87 11.41 17.40
CA ARG A 313 23.31 12.81 17.32
C ARG A 313 24.14 13.15 18.54
#